data_AF-A0AAV9W947-F1
#
_entry.id   AF-A0AAV9W947-F1
#
_cell.length_a   1.000
_cell.length_b   1.000
_cell.length_c   1.000
_cell.angle_alpha   90.00
_cell.angle_beta   90.00
_cell.angle_gamma   90.00
#
_symmetry.space_group_name_H-M   'P 1'
#
loop_
_entity.id
_entity.type
_entity.pdbx_description
1 polymer ?
#
loop_
_entity_poly.entity_id
_entity_poly.type
_entity_poly.pdbx_seq_one_letter_code
_entity_poly.pdbx_strand_id
1 'polypeptide(L)'
;MTRTTRRSVDKDKPPQNPEMPPPPSNTTTKPLPEPPSSEDPITVHKRIRTPLLDKVFEKSLKASLAGITPEAWNKCFPTPTVKRPEQMKEVRKKFCEIYELNVRKNFQDIVSSRKLLASLDNLDILISEAQVRKTRFLEENPQPPLPMNPPPPPKPLDDKDKDKEKESEPPKEPPAEAETKENPNQPQPIHNFTAEDLYISHLHPILKLQSSRLESLKQAQQASIDSLIKRREEQQAEIKQLIEILEKRLSVVDEAAQGVKEILEMDADGDPMES
;
A
#
# COMPACT_ATOMS: atom_id res chain seq x y z
N MET A 1 63.51 31.30 22.16
CA MET A 1 63.76 30.29 23.22
C MET A 1 62.70 29.22 23.06
N THR A 2 62.94 27.96 22.70
CA THR A 2 64.14 27.16 22.44
C THR A 2 63.78 25.99 21.50
N ARG A 3 64.56 25.87 20.41
CA ARG A 3 65.09 24.67 19.73
C ARG A 3 64.12 23.65 19.07
N THR A 4 64.10 23.45 17.73
CA THR A 4 65.14 22.86 16.79
C THR A 4 64.69 21.43 16.42
N THR A 5 64.66 20.86 15.19
CA THR A 5 65.35 20.94 13.86
C THR A 5 64.36 20.41 12.78
N ARG A 6 64.28 20.82 11.51
CA ARG A 6 65.21 20.98 10.35
C ARG A 6 65.23 19.75 9.39
N ARG A 7 64.87 20.00 8.11
CA ARG A 7 65.28 19.34 6.82
C ARG A 7 64.91 17.86 6.64
N SER A 8 64.71 17.31 5.44
CA SER A 8 65.09 17.69 4.07
C SER A 8 64.16 17.00 3.04
N VAL A 9 64.25 17.46 1.80
CA VAL A 9 63.53 17.02 0.59
C VAL A 9 64.19 15.78 -0.03
N ASP A 10 63.40 14.81 -0.50
CA ASP A 10 63.65 13.93 -1.68
C ASP A 10 62.30 13.34 -2.09
N LYS A 11 61.68 13.76 -3.21
CA LYS A 11 61.84 13.34 -4.61
C LYS A 11 61.54 11.85 -4.89
N ASP A 12 60.58 11.70 -5.79
CA ASP A 12 60.28 10.54 -6.63
C ASP A 12 59.66 9.29 -6.00
N LYS A 13 58.36 9.12 -6.29
CA LYS A 13 57.71 7.90 -6.81
C LYS A 13 56.30 7.72 -6.20
N PRO A 14 55.22 7.73 -6.99
CA PRO A 14 53.90 7.36 -6.47
C PRO A 14 53.85 5.84 -6.24
N PRO A 15 53.52 5.35 -5.03
CA PRO A 15 53.19 3.94 -4.87
C PRO A 15 51.78 3.70 -5.40
N GLN A 16 51.75 2.77 -6.34
CA GLN A 16 50.59 2.16 -6.97
C GLN A 16 49.53 1.76 -5.94
N ASN A 17 48.29 2.17 -6.21
CA ASN A 17 47.11 1.63 -5.57
C ASN A 17 46.87 0.23 -6.16
N PRO A 18 46.83 -0.87 -5.38
CA PRO A 18 46.52 -2.19 -5.91
C PRO A 18 45.04 -2.27 -6.32
N GLU A 19 44.84 -2.09 -7.61
CA GLU A 19 43.93 -2.79 -8.53
C GLU A 19 42.98 -3.82 -7.87
N MET A 20 41.70 -3.47 -7.83
CA MET A 20 40.61 -4.44 -7.70
C MET A 20 40.51 -5.26 -9.00
N PRO A 21 40.40 -6.59 -8.95
CA PRO A 21 40.17 -7.40 -10.14
C PRO A 21 38.75 -7.20 -10.73
N PRO A 22 38.59 -7.32 -12.07
CA PRO A 22 37.37 -7.02 -12.81
C PRO A 22 36.31 -8.14 -12.72
N PRO A 23 35.02 -7.84 -12.97
CA PRO A 23 33.98 -8.86 -13.06
C PRO A 23 34.08 -9.62 -14.40
N PRO A 24 33.97 -10.96 -14.42
CA PRO A 24 33.89 -11.71 -15.67
C PRO A 24 32.49 -11.59 -16.28
N SER A 25 32.44 -11.25 -17.57
CA SER A 25 31.30 -11.48 -18.44
C SER A 25 31.43 -12.85 -19.12
N ASN A 26 30.46 -13.75 -18.94
CA ASN A 26 29.76 -14.44 -20.06
C ASN A 26 28.77 -15.53 -19.59
N THR A 27 27.50 -15.30 -19.96
CA THR A 27 26.50 -16.22 -20.53
C THR A 27 26.45 -17.69 -20.07
N THR A 28 25.34 -18.10 -19.44
CA THR A 28 24.49 -19.23 -19.86
C THR A 28 23.11 -19.18 -19.19
N THR A 29 22.11 -19.20 -20.05
CA THR A 29 20.65 -19.37 -19.96
C THR A 29 20.11 -20.31 -18.87
N LYS A 30 19.16 -19.83 -18.06
CA LYS A 30 17.95 -20.58 -17.64
C LYS A 30 16.85 -19.59 -17.17
N PRO A 31 15.57 -19.77 -17.54
CA PRO A 31 14.52 -18.77 -17.33
C PRO A 31 14.16 -18.66 -15.84
N LEU A 32 14.17 -17.44 -15.32
CA LEU A 32 13.58 -17.09 -14.04
C LEU A 32 12.05 -17.18 -14.17
N PRO A 33 11.32 -17.85 -13.27
CA PRO A 33 9.87 -17.77 -13.25
C PRO A 33 9.47 -16.33 -12.92
N GLU A 34 8.82 -15.67 -13.87
CA GLU A 34 8.18 -14.38 -13.66
C GLU A 34 7.24 -14.48 -12.45
N PRO A 35 7.21 -13.46 -11.57
CA PRO A 35 6.10 -13.33 -10.63
C PRO A 35 4.80 -13.29 -11.45
N PRO A 36 3.69 -13.89 -10.99
CA PRO A 36 2.45 -13.88 -11.74
C PRO A 36 2.01 -12.42 -11.91
N SER A 37 2.30 -11.88 -13.09
CA SER A 37 1.60 -10.76 -13.68
C SER A 37 0.19 -11.26 -13.96
N SER A 38 -0.65 -11.31 -12.93
CA SER A 38 -2.08 -11.18 -13.13
C SER A 38 -2.35 -9.70 -13.41
N GLU A 39 -1.87 -9.21 -14.56
CA GLU A 39 -2.56 -8.14 -15.27
C GLU A 39 -3.82 -8.77 -15.85
N ASP A 40 -4.77 -9.08 -14.97
CA ASP A 40 -6.15 -9.04 -15.38
C ASP A 40 -6.38 -7.61 -15.89
N PRO A 41 -6.85 -7.44 -17.14
CA PRO A 41 -6.98 -6.13 -17.74
C PRO A 41 -7.80 -5.28 -16.79
N ILE A 42 -7.15 -4.25 -16.23
CA ILE A 42 -7.74 -3.22 -15.36
C ILE A 42 -9.02 -2.81 -16.07
N THR A 43 -10.14 -3.33 -15.57
CA THR A 43 -11.40 -3.28 -16.31
C THR A 43 -11.71 -1.82 -16.40
N VAL A 44 -11.60 -1.28 -17.61
CA VAL A 44 -11.90 0.10 -18.00
C VAL A 44 -13.03 0.58 -17.11
N HIS A 45 -12.70 1.32 -16.04
CA HIS A 45 -13.70 1.82 -15.12
C HIS A 45 -14.67 2.56 -16.02
N LYS A 46 -15.90 2.07 -16.14
CA LYS A 46 -16.87 2.65 -17.07
C LYS A 46 -17.15 4.05 -16.51
N ARG A 47 -16.41 5.06 -17.01
CA ARG A 47 -16.56 6.46 -16.66
C ARG A 47 -17.88 6.93 -17.26
N ILE A 48 -18.97 6.57 -16.60
CA ILE A 48 -20.33 6.77 -17.10
C ILE A 48 -20.87 8.12 -16.64
N ARG A 49 -20.41 8.63 -15.48
CA ARG A 49 -21.03 9.80 -14.86
C ARG A 49 -20.64 11.10 -15.53
N THR A 50 -19.38 11.25 -15.89
CA THR A 50 -18.86 12.40 -16.65
C THR A 50 -19.67 12.64 -17.94
N PRO A 51 -19.79 11.68 -18.89
CA PRO A 51 -20.58 11.90 -20.10
C PRO A 51 -22.09 11.98 -19.85
N LEU A 52 -22.59 11.41 -18.73
CA LEU A 52 -24.00 11.55 -18.36
C LEU A 52 -24.32 12.97 -17.87
N LEU A 53 -23.41 13.58 -17.11
CA LEU A 53 -23.54 14.97 -16.66
C LEU A 53 -23.66 15.91 -17.85
N ASP A 54 -22.78 15.76 -18.85
CA ASP A 54 -22.83 16.56 -20.08
C ASP A 54 -24.15 16.35 -20.83
N LYS A 55 -24.63 15.10 -20.93
CA LYS A 55 -25.93 14.80 -21.58
C LYS A 55 -27.10 15.46 -20.84
N VAL A 56 -27.12 15.43 -19.52
CA VAL A 56 -28.17 16.06 -18.71
C VAL A 56 -28.12 17.58 -18.86
N PHE A 57 -26.91 18.16 -18.85
CA PHE A 57 -26.71 19.59 -19.08
C PHE A 57 -27.25 20.02 -20.44
N GLU A 58 -26.82 19.37 -21.54
CA GLU A 58 -27.29 19.68 -22.90
C GLU A 58 -28.81 19.52 -23.04
N LYS A 59 -29.38 18.48 -22.41
CA LYS A 59 -30.82 18.27 -22.40
C LYS A 59 -31.55 19.42 -21.69
N SER A 60 -31.04 19.86 -20.54
CA SER A 60 -31.63 20.96 -19.77
C SER A 60 -31.53 22.30 -20.51
N LEU A 61 -30.37 22.60 -21.13
CA LEU A 61 -30.16 23.82 -21.89
C LEU A 61 -31.09 23.90 -23.09
N LYS A 62 -31.22 22.80 -23.85
CA LYS A 62 -32.16 22.72 -24.98
C LYS A 62 -33.61 22.89 -24.54
N ALA A 63 -33.99 22.29 -23.40
CA ALA A 63 -35.34 22.45 -22.85
C ALA A 63 -35.61 23.92 -22.43
N SER A 64 -34.64 24.59 -21.81
CA SER A 64 -34.75 26.01 -21.46
C SER A 64 -34.89 26.91 -22.68
N LEU A 65 -34.09 26.68 -23.73
CA LEU A 65 -34.17 27.45 -24.98
C LEU A 65 -35.48 27.19 -25.75
N ALA A 66 -35.99 25.96 -25.71
CA ALA A 66 -37.28 25.61 -26.31
C ALA A 66 -38.46 26.36 -25.66
N GLY A 67 -38.35 26.69 -24.37
CA GLY A 67 -39.34 27.49 -23.65
C GLY A 67 -39.44 28.95 -24.12
N ILE A 68 -38.40 29.47 -24.77
CA ILE A 68 -38.41 30.82 -25.35
C ILE A 68 -39.09 30.74 -26.71
N THR A 69 -40.40 30.53 -26.77
CA THR A 69 -41.17 30.45 -28.02
C THR A 69 -41.41 31.84 -28.63
N PRO A 70 -41.63 31.95 -29.96
CA PRO A 70 -41.94 33.24 -30.58
C PRO A 70 -43.23 33.83 -30.03
N GLU A 71 -44.22 33.00 -29.71
CA GLU A 71 -45.51 33.44 -29.20
C GLU A 71 -45.41 34.03 -27.80
N ALA A 72 -44.68 33.35 -26.90
CA ALA A 72 -44.42 33.86 -25.55
C ALA A 72 -43.62 35.18 -25.60
N TRP A 73 -42.63 35.25 -26.50
CA TRP A 73 -41.81 36.43 -26.70
C TRP A 73 -42.63 37.63 -27.22
N ASN A 74 -43.46 37.41 -28.23
CA ASN A 74 -44.29 38.46 -28.83
C ASN A 74 -45.38 38.95 -27.87
N LYS A 75 -45.90 38.07 -27.00
CA LYS A 75 -46.86 38.45 -25.95
C LYS A 75 -46.26 39.41 -24.92
N CYS A 76 -44.99 39.23 -24.56
CA CYS A 76 -44.27 40.11 -23.64
C CYS A 76 -43.90 41.46 -24.27
N PHE A 77 -43.78 41.52 -25.61
CA PHE A 77 -43.38 42.72 -26.35
C PHE A 77 -44.32 43.02 -27.52
N PRO A 78 -45.58 43.42 -27.26
CA PRO A 78 -46.58 43.59 -28.32
C PRO A 78 -46.25 44.77 -29.25
N THR A 79 -45.89 45.94 -28.70
CA THR A 79 -45.63 47.16 -29.50
C THR A 79 -44.43 47.03 -30.44
N PRO A 80 -43.25 46.51 -30.01
CA PRO A 80 -42.12 46.31 -30.90
C PRO A 80 -42.39 45.25 -31.99
N THR A 81 -43.15 44.21 -31.66
CA THR A 81 -43.47 43.13 -32.59
C THR A 81 -44.32 43.62 -33.76
N VAL A 82 -45.30 44.50 -33.51
CA VAL A 82 -46.15 45.09 -34.56
C VAL A 82 -45.36 46.07 -35.43
N LYS A 83 -44.50 46.90 -34.82
CA LYS A 83 -43.78 47.95 -35.56
C LYS A 83 -42.59 47.41 -36.36
N ARG A 84 -41.85 46.45 -35.82
CA ARG A 84 -40.62 45.88 -36.42
C ARG A 84 -40.47 44.39 -36.06
N PRO A 85 -41.22 43.49 -36.71
CA PRO A 85 -41.19 42.06 -36.40
C PRO A 85 -39.83 41.40 -36.71
N GLU A 86 -39.15 41.81 -37.79
CA GLU A 86 -37.85 41.24 -38.17
C GLU A 86 -36.76 41.51 -37.13
N GLN A 87 -36.71 42.73 -36.60
CA GLN A 87 -35.73 43.07 -35.56
C GLN A 87 -36.01 42.32 -34.25
N MET A 88 -37.28 42.08 -33.89
CA MET A 88 -37.62 41.30 -32.69
C MET A 88 -37.25 39.82 -32.83
N LYS A 89 -37.36 39.25 -34.04
CA LYS A 89 -36.86 37.89 -34.33
C LYS A 89 -35.33 37.84 -34.19
N GLU A 90 -34.63 38.85 -34.71
CA GLU A 90 -33.18 38.94 -34.60
C GLU A 90 -32.71 39.10 -33.15
N VAL A 91 -33.36 39.95 -32.36
CA VAL A 91 -33.06 40.12 -30.92
C VAL A 91 -33.27 38.82 -30.17
N ARG A 92 -34.38 38.11 -30.38
CA ARG A 92 -34.62 36.80 -29.74
C ARG A 92 -33.54 35.78 -30.14
N LYS A 93 -33.16 35.74 -31.42
CA LYS A 93 -32.10 34.85 -31.91
C LYS A 93 -30.77 35.18 -31.21
N LYS A 94 -30.39 36.45 -31.15
CA LYS A 94 -29.16 36.91 -30.47
C LYS A 94 -29.20 36.62 -28.98
N PHE A 95 -30.34 36.79 -28.34
CA PHE A 95 -30.52 36.44 -26.93
C PHE A 95 -30.27 34.95 -26.69
N CYS A 96 -30.88 34.07 -27.49
CA CYS A 96 -30.65 32.62 -27.37
C CYS A 96 -29.18 32.25 -27.61
N GLU A 97 -28.53 32.82 -28.64
CA GLU A 97 -27.11 32.59 -28.94
C GLU A 97 -26.19 33.01 -27.77
N ILE A 98 -26.38 34.23 -27.24
CA ILE A 98 -25.56 34.77 -26.15
C ILE A 98 -25.81 34.01 -24.85
N TYR A 99 -27.08 33.71 -24.54
CA TYR A 99 -27.43 32.94 -23.35
C TYR A 99 -26.80 31.55 -23.39
N GLU A 100 -26.92 30.84 -24.51
CA GLU A 100 -26.31 29.52 -24.68
C GLU A 100 -24.78 29.58 -24.50
N LEU A 101 -24.11 30.53 -25.14
CA LEU A 101 -22.66 30.69 -25.02
C LEU A 101 -22.23 30.96 -23.57
N ASN A 102 -22.92 31.88 -22.89
CA ASN A 102 -22.61 32.23 -21.51
C ASN A 102 -22.85 31.07 -20.55
N VAL A 103 -23.95 30.34 -20.69
CA VAL A 103 -24.27 29.18 -19.84
C VAL A 103 -23.26 28.06 -20.07
N ARG A 104 -22.91 27.75 -21.31
CA ARG A 104 -21.84 26.77 -21.63
C ARG A 104 -20.51 27.16 -21.00
N LYS A 105 -20.12 28.43 -21.12
CA LYS A 105 -18.87 28.94 -20.55
C LYS A 105 -18.86 28.85 -19.01
N ASN A 106 -19.92 29.31 -18.36
CA ASN A 106 -20.04 29.26 -16.90
C ASN A 106 -20.07 27.81 -16.39
N PHE A 107 -20.74 26.90 -17.11
CA PHE A 107 -20.74 25.48 -16.78
C PHE A 107 -19.32 24.91 -16.84
N GLN A 108 -18.57 25.18 -17.92
CA GLN A 108 -17.18 24.74 -18.03
C GLN A 108 -16.30 25.29 -16.90
N ASP A 109 -16.44 26.57 -16.57
CA ASP A 109 -15.69 27.20 -15.48
C ASP A 109 -15.99 26.55 -14.11
N ILE A 110 -17.26 26.24 -13.83
CA ILE A 110 -17.67 25.51 -12.60
C ILE A 110 -17.08 24.09 -12.59
N VAL A 111 -17.16 23.38 -13.71
CA VAL A 111 -16.64 22.02 -13.85
C VAL A 111 -15.13 21.97 -13.63
N SER A 112 -14.40 22.94 -14.20
CA SER A 112 -12.95 23.07 -14.07
C SER A 112 -12.52 23.51 -12.67
N SER A 113 -13.12 24.57 -12.12
CA SER A 113 -12.78 25.11 -10.80
C SER A 113 -12.96 24.10 -9.67
N ARG A 114 -14.02 23.28 -9.74
CA ARG A 114 -14.31 22.25 -8.74
C ARG A 114 -13.63 20.90 -9.04
N LYS A 115 -12.89 20.79 -10.14
CA LYS A 115 -12.30 19.52 -10.62
C LYS A 115 -13.33 18.39 -10.67
N LEU A 116 -14.57 18.73 -11.07
CA LEU A 116 -15.72 17.84 -10.93
C LEU A 116 -15.54 16.55 -11.73
N LEU A 117 -14.98 16.64 -12.94
CA LEU A 117 -14.75 15.47 -13.80
C LEU A 117 -13.80 14.47 -13.15
N ALA A 118 -12.70 14.94 -12.56
CA ALA A 118 -11.75 14.09 -11.85
C ALA A 118 -12.41 13.44 -10.62
N SER A 119 -13.27 14.18 -9.92
CA SER A 119 -14.01 13.63 -8.78
C SER A 119 -15.04 12.58 -9.19
N LEU A 120 -15.75 12.76 -10.30
CA LEU A 120 -16.74 11.81 -10.80
C LEU A 120 -16.06 10.54 -11.32
N ASP A 121 -14.93 10.69 -12.03
CA ASP A 121 -14.12 9.57 -12.47
C ASP A 121 -13.57 8.79 -11.27
N ASN A 122 -13.07 9.47 -10.23
CA ASN A 122 -12.63 8.82 -8.99
C ASN A 122 -13.77 8.10 -8.27
N LEU A 123 -14.97 8.66 -8.27
CA LEU A 123 -16.15 8.01 -7.70
C LEU A 123 -16.54 6.75 -8.49
N ASP A 124 -16.43 6.76 -9.82
CA ASP A 124 -16.67 5.58 -10.67
C ASP A 124 -15.65 4.47 -10.35
N ILE A 125 -14.38 4.83 -10.11
CA ILE A 125 -13.33 3.91 -9.65
C ILE A 125 -13.72 3.29 -8.30
N LEU A 126 -13.98 4.13 -7.29
CA LEU A 126 -14.30 3.66 -5.94
C LEU A 126 -15.52 2.73 -5.89
N ILE A 127 -16.56 3.03 -6.68
CA ILE A 127 -17.75 2.18 -6.72
C ILE A 127 -17.45 0.84 -7.39
N SER A 128 -16.67 0.83 -8.46
CA SER A 128 -16.29 -0.44 -9.10
C SER A 128 -15.45 -1.31 -8.17
N GLU A 129 -14.48 -0.73 -7.45
CA GLU A 129 -13.71 -1.47 -6.45
C GLU A 129 -14.60 -2.00 -5.31
N ALA A 130 -15.53 -1.17 -4.82
CA ALA A 130 -16.46 -1.58 -3.77
C ALA A 130 -17.39 -2.72 -4.25
N GLN A 131 -17.84 -2.68 -5.50
CA GLN A 131 -18.63 -3.75 -6.11
C GLN A 131 -17.82 -5.05 -6.19
N VAL A 132 -16.56 -4.99 -6.63
CA VAL A 132 -15.65 -6.16 -6.69
C VAL A 132 -15.42 -6.74 -5.30
N ARG A 133 -15.18 -5.90 -4.28
CA ARG A 133 -15.02 -6.36 -2.88
C ARG A 133 -16.30 -7.00 -2.36
N LYS A 134 -17.47 -6.42 -2.67
CA LYS A 134 -18.77 -6.98 -2.30
C LYS A 134 -19.03 -8.33 -2.95
N THR A 135 -18.75 -8.48 -4.24
CA THR A 135 -18.92 -9.76 -4.95
C THR A 135 -17.99 -10.82 -4.39
N ARG A 136 -16.72 -10.47 -4.17
CA ARG A 136 -15.73 -11.37 -3.55
C ARG A 136 -16.15 -11.80 -2.14
N PHE A 137 -16.61 -10.85 -1.32
CA PHE A 137 -17.10 -11.16 0.03
C PHE A 137 -18.30 -12.13 0.00
N LEU A 138 -19.22 -11.96 -0.94
CA LEU A 138 -20.39 -12.82 -1.09
C LEU A 138 -20.03 -14.21 -1.63
N GLU A 139 -18.99 -14.32 -2.45
CA GLU A 139 -18.44 -15.60 -2.91
C GLU A 139 -17.72 -16.35 -1.78
N GLU A 140 -16.92 -15.64 -0.98
CA GLU A 140 -16.22 -16.21 0.18
C GLU A 140 -17.17 -16.54 1.35
N ASN A 141 -18.33 -15.87 1.46
CA ASN A 141 -19.34 -16.09 2.49
C ASN A 141 -20.74 -16.30 1.87
N PRO A 142 -21.08 -17.53 1.43
CA PRO A 142 -22.34 -17.83 0.74
C PRO A 142 -23.60 -17.81 1.64
N GLN A 143 -23.46 -17.50 2.94
CA GLN A 143 -24.61 -17.29 3.82
C GLN A 143 -25.34 -16.01 3.36
N PRO A 144 -26.66 -16.07 3.10
CA PRO A 144 -27.40 -14.89 2.67
C PRO A 144 -27.30 -13.80 3.75
N PRO A 145 -26.97 -12.55 3.39
CA PRO A 145 -27.02 -11.45 4.34
C PRO A 145 -28.44 -11.38 4.89
N LEU A 146 -28.58 -11.45 6.22
CA LEU A 146 -29.87 -11.30 6.86
C LEU A 146 -30.52 -9.99 6.39
N PRO A 147 -31.81 -10.01 6.02
CA PRO A 147 -32.48 -8.82 5.53
C PRO A 147 -32.36 -7.72 6.58
N MET A 148 -31.84 -6.56 6.15
CA MET A 148 -31.91 -5.33 6.93
C MET A 148 -33.36 -5.13 7.37
N ASN A 149 -33.62 -5.21 8.67
CA ASN A 149 -34.94 -4.90 9.19
C ASN A 149 -35.26 -3.44 8.82
N PRO A 150 -36.43 -3.17 8.21
CA PRO A 150 -36.81 -1.82 7.87
C PRO A 150 -36.85 -0.97 9.16
N PRO A 151 -36.47 0.32 9.07
CA PRO A 151 -36.52 1.20 10.23
C PRO A 151 -37.92 1.18 10.84
N PRO A 152 -38.03 1.12 12.17
CA PRO A 152 -39.34 1.10 12.83
C PRO A 152 -40.12 2.35 12.41
N PRO A 153 -41.42 2.22 12.08
CA PRO A 153 -42.24 3.36 11.71
C PRO A 153 -42.18 4.41 12.84
N PRO A 154 -42.15 5.71 12.50
CA PRO A 154 -42.14 6.76 13.51
C PRO A 154 -43.37 6.59 14.39
N LYS A 155 -43.15 6.46 15.71
CA LYS A 155 -44.24 6.47 16.69
C LYS A 155 -45.00 7.78 16.53
N PRO A 156 -46.33 7.76 16.36
CA PRO A 156 -47.13 8.97 16.43
C PRO A 156 -46.87 9.69 17.75
N LEU A 157 -46.61 11.00 17.68
CA LEU A 157 -46.63 11.88 18.83
C LEU A 157 -48.09 11.96 19.30
N ASP A 158 -48.41 11.24 20.38
CA ASP A 158 -49.70 11.38 21.06
C ASP A 158 -49.72 12.74 21.80
N ASP A 159 -50.41 13.71 21.22
CA ASP A 159 -50.85 14.94 21.90
C ASP A 159 -51.95 14.58 22.93
N LYS A 160 -51.56 14.22 24.16
CA LYS A 160 -52.47 14.20 25.32
C LYS A 160 -51.72 14.50 26.62
N ASP A 161 -51.36 15.77 26.81
CA ASP A 161 -51.25 16.33 28.16
C ASP A 161 -52.61 16.88 28.59
N LYS A 162 -53.21 16.22 29.58
CA LYS A 162 -53.83 16.91 30.73
C LYS A 162 -54.05 15.94 31.90
N ASP A 163 -53.19 16.15 32.91
CA ASP A 163 -53.43 16.12 34.35
C ASP A 163 -54.05 14.84 34.97
N LYS A 164 -53.29 14.14 35.83
CA LYS A 164 -53.26 14.44 37.28
C LYS A 164 -52.43 13.44 38.12
N GLU A 165 -51.60 14.04 38.96
CA GLU A 165 -50.70 13.57 40.03
C GLU A 165 -51.16 12.44 40.97
N LYS A 166 -50.21 11.56 41.34
CA LYS A 166 -49.78 11.24 42.73
C LYS A 166 -48.66 10.18 42.72
N GLU A 167 -47.39 10.54 42.92
CA GLU A 167 -46.67 10.71 44.20
C GLU A 167 -46.14 9.38 44.83
N SER A 168 -44.84 9.11 44.66
CA SER A 168 -43.87 8.70 45.71
C SER A 168 -42.49 8.29 45.12
N GLU A 169 -41.46 9.07 45.50
CA GLU A 169 -40.00 8.89 45.32
C GLU A 169 -39.40 7.81 46.28
N PRO A 170 -38.08 7.50 46.34
CA PRO A 170 -36.96 7.42 45.35
C PRO A 170 -36.05 6.16 45.66
N PRO A 171 -34.72 6.07 45.35
CA PRO A 171 -33.93 6.44 44.17
C PRO A 171 -33.19 5.22 43.55
N LYS A 172 -33.01 5.17 42.23
CA LYS A 172 -31.86 4.44 41.65
C LYS A 172 -31.43 5.08 40.33
N GLU A 173 -30.22 5.64 40.38
CA GLU A 173 -29.16 5.73 39.37
C GLU A 173 -29.52 5.70 37.87
N PRO A 174 -28.79 6.49 37.05
CA PRO A 174 -29.18 6.88 35.70
C PRO A 174 -29.35 5.66 34.76
N PRO A 175 -30.37 5.65 33.88
CA PRO A 175 -30.53 4.57 32.93
C PRO A 175 -29.44 4.63 31.87
N ALA A 176 -28.68 3.55 31.87
CA ALA A 176 -27.75 3.06 30.88
C ALA A 176 -28.05 3.52 29.44
N GLU A 177 -26.97 3.97 28.81
CA GLU A 177 -26.77 4.06 27.38
C GLU A 177 -27.41 2.88 26.66
N ALA A 178 -28.22 3.18 25.65
CA ALA A 178 -28.78 2.19 24.75
C ALA A 178 -27.65 1.64 23.86
N GLU A 179 -26.95 0.62 24.37
CA GLU A 179 -26.04 -0.21 23.60
C GLU A 179 -26.83 -0.84 22.45
N THR A 180 -26.58 -0.34 21.24
CA THR A 180 -26.96 -1.02 20.02
C THR A 180 -26.15 -2.31 20.00
N LYS A 181 -26.84 -3.47 20.02
CA LYS A 181 -26.20 -4.77 19.87
C LYS A 181 -25.61 -4.87 18.46
N GLU A 182 -24.37 -4.44 18.32
CA GLU A 182 -23.61 -4.55 17.09
C GLU A 182 -23.15 -5.99 16.90
N ASN A 183 -23.54 -6.58 15.78
CA ASN A 183 -22.99 -7.85 15.34
C ASN A 183 -21.56 -7.54 14.84
N PRO A 184 -20.49 -8.04 15.48
CA PRO A 184 -19.11 -7.53 15.29
C PRO A 184 -18.50 -7.82 13.90
N ASN A 185 -19.27 -8.39 12.99
CA ASN A 185 -18.79 -8.89 11.70
C ASN A 185 -19.46 -8.20 10.49
N GLN A 186 -20.18 -7.09 10.69
CA GLN A 186 -20.74 -6.30 9.59
C GLN A 186 -19.94 -5.01 9.39
N PRO A 187 -19.56 -4.67 8.14
CA PRO A 187 -18.82 -3.45 7.87
C PRO A 187 -19.68 -2.22 8.20
N GLN A 188 -19.25 -1.46 9.19
CA GLN A 188 -19.89 -0.21 9.57
C GLN A 188 -19.59 0.90 8.55
N PRO A 189 -20.53 1.82 8.32
CA PRO A 189 -20.27 2.99 7.50
C PRO A 189 -19.35 3.98 8.23
N ILE A 190 -18.51 4.69 7.47
CA ILE A 190 -17.41 5.54 7.97
C ILE A 190 -17.79 6.64 8.97
N HIS A 191 -19.06 7.03 9.05
CA HIS A 191 -19.53 8.07 9.97
C HIS A 191 -19.79 7.56 11.39
N ASN A 192 -19.79 6.24 11.58
CA ASN A 192 -19.88 5.60 12.89
C ASN A 192 -18.50 5.43 13.54
N PHE A 193 -17.42 5.73 12.81
CA PHE A 193 -16.06 5.57 13.31
C PHE A 193 -15.71 6.75 14.21
N THR A 194 -15.12 6.43 15.37
CA THR A 194 -14.52 7.45 16.22
C THR A 194 -13.23 7.98 15.58
N ALA A 195 -12.72 9.11 16.09
CA ALA A 195 -11.44 9.66 15.62
C ALA A 195 -10.27 8.67 15.83
N GLU A 196 -10.34 7.86 16.90
CA GLU A 196 -9.35 6.83 17.19
C GLU A 196 -9.44 5.67 16.19
N ASP A 197 -10.64 5.22 15.83
CA ASP A 197 -10.81 4.16 14.84
C ASP A 197 -10.30 4.58 13.44
N LEU A 198 -10.51 5.85 13.07
CA LEU A 198 -9.98 6.41 11.83
C LEU A 198 -8.44 6.45 11.85
N TYR A 199 -7.86 6.82 12.99
CA TYR A 199 -6.40 6.85 13.18
C TYR A 199 -5.80 5.43 13.10
N ILE A 200 -6.37 4.48 13.85
CA ILE A 200 -5.90 3.09 13.88
C ILE A 200 -6.06 2.44 12.51
N SER A 201 -7.19 2.63 11.83
CA SER A 201 -7.42 2.05 10.50
C SER A 201 -6.41 2.53 9.46
N HIS A 202 -5.96 3.78 9.53
CA HIS A 202 -4.90 4.30 8.65
C HIS A 202 -3.50 3.81 9.04
N LEU A 203 -3.21 3.68 10.34
CA LEU A 203 -1.91 3.17 10.80
C LEU A 203 -1.73 1.68 10.59
N HIS A 204 -2.81 0.90 10.71
CA HIS A 204 -2.77 -0.55 10.60
C HIS A 204 -2.07 -1.08 9.33
N PRO A 205 -2.35 -0.60 8.10
CA PRO A 205 -1.63 -1.06 6.90
C PRO A 205 -0.13 -0.75 6.95
N ILE A 206 0.27 0.40 7.52
CA ILE A 206 1.68 0.78 7.65
C ILE A 206 2.37 -0.15 8.65
N LEU A 207 1.75 -0.37 9.81
CA LEU A 207 2.27 -1.25 10.86
C LEU A 207 2.37 -2.69 10.34
N LYS A 208 1.37 -3.17 9.59
CA LYS A 208 1.37 -4.51 8.97
C LYS A 208 2.47 -4.67 7.93
N LEU A 209 2.73 -3.64 7.12
CA LEU A 209 3.85 -3.66 6.17
C LEU A 209 5.20 -3.72 6.91
N GLN A 210 5.36 -2.94 7.97
CA GLN A 210 6.58 -2.94 8.77
C GLN A 210 6.79 -4.26 9.53
N SER A 211 5.74 -4.85 10.10
CA SER A 211 5.83 -6.13 10.80
C SER A 211 6.27 -7.24 9.84
N SER A 212 5.66 -7.33 8.65
CA SER A 212 6.05 -8.29 7.62
C SER A 212 7.52 -8.10 7.16
N ARG A 213 7.98 -6.85 7.05
CA ARG A 213 9.39 -6.55 6.74
C ARG A 213 10.33 -7.00 7.85
N LEU A 214 10.00 -6.75 9.12
CA LEU A 214 10.84 -7.19 10.24
C LEU A 214 10.87 -8.71 10.37
N GLU A 215 9.74 -9.38 10.13
CA GLU A 215 9.64 -10.83 10.13
C GLU A 215 10.51 -11.46 9.03
N SER A 216 10.45 -10.93 7.80
CA SER A 216 11.31 -11.41 6.71
C SER A 216 12.80 -11.18 6.98
N LEU A 217 13.18 -10.03 7.57
CA LEU A 217 14.57 -9.77 7.96
C LEU A 217 15.02 -10.72 9.06
N LYS A 218 14.20 -10.95 10.08
CA LYS A 218 14.46 -11.92 11.16
C LYS A 218 14.66 -13.32 10.58
N GLN A 219 13.80 -13.74 9.65
CA GLN A 219 13.91 -15.04 9.01
C GLN A 219 15.19 -15.18 8.17
N ALA A 220 15.56 -14.13 7.43
CA ALA A 220 16.81 -14.11 6.66
C ALA A 220 18.05 -14.19 7.58
N GLN A 221 18.04 -13.47 8.70
CA GLN A 221 19.12 -13.53 9.69
C GLN A 221 19.21 -14.90 10.35
N GLN A 222 18.07 -15.49 10.73
CA GLN A 222 18.05 -16.82 11.33
C GLN A 222 18.59 -17.87 10.36
N ALA A 223 18.17 -17.83 9.09
CA ALA A 223 18.71 -18.72 8.05
C ALA A 223 20.24 -18.55 7.87
N SER A 224 20.74 -17.31 7.94
CA SER A 224 22.19 -17.06 7.89
C SER A 224 22.91 -17.64 9.11
N ILE A 225 22.37 -17.46 10.32
CA ILE A 225 22.94 -18.03 11.55
C ILE A 225 22.99 -19.55 11.46
N ASP A 226 21.90 -20.19 11.04
CA ASP A 226 21.82 -21.65 10.91
C ASP A 226 22.86 -22.17 9.90
N SER A 227 23.08 -21.44 8.80
CA SER A 227 24.12 -21.78 7.81
C SER A 227 25.54 -21.69 8.38
N LEU A 228 25.82 -20.69 9.22
CA LEU A 228 27.12 -20.51 9.86
C LEU A 228 27.36 -21.55 10.96
N ILE A 229 26.32 -21.94 11.70
CA ILE A 229 26.39 -23.02 12.69
C ILE A 229 26.72 -24.33 11.98
N LYS A 230 26.01 -24.66 10.90
CA LYS A 230 26.27 -25.86 10.11
C LYS A 230 27.71 -25.90 9.60
N ARG A 231 28.19 -24.77 9.04
CA ARG A 231 29.59 -24.67 8.57
C ARG A 231 30.60 -24.86 9.71
N ARG A 232 30.33 -24.28 10.89
CA ARG A 232 31.19 -24.46 12.07
C ARG A 232 31.24 -25.92 12.49
N GLU A 233 30.11 -26.62 12.51
CA GLU A 233 30.05 -28.03 12.88
C GLU A 233 30.82 -28.91 11.89
N GLU A 234 30.68 -28.66 10.59
CA GLU A 234 31.46 -29.32 9.54
C GLU A 234 32.96 -29.08 9.73
N GLN A 235 33.38 -27.83 9.96
CA GLN A 235 34.78 -27.48 10.22
C GLN A 235 35.30 -28.13 11.51
N GLN A 236 34.49 -28.18 12.57
CA GLN A 236 34.87 -28.87 13.82
C GLN A 236 35.04 -30.37 13.63
N ALA A 237 34.23 -31.00 12.77
CA ALA A 237 34.38 -32.41 12.42
C ALA A 237 35.66 -32.66 11.62
N GLU A 238 35.97 -31.80 10.65
CA GLU A 238 37.20 -31.87 9.84
C GLU A 238 38.46 -31.69 10.70
N ILE A 239 38.46 -30.71 11.62
CA ILE A 239 39.59 -30.50 12.54
C ILE A 239 39.82 -31.73 13.42
N LYS A 240 38.75 -32.35 13.94
CA LYS A 240 38.88 -33.57 14.75
C LYS A 240 39.49 -34.71 13.94
N GLN A 241 39.08 -34.88 12.68
CA GLN A 241 39.64 -35.89 11.79
C GLN A 241 41.13 -35.63 11.49
N LEU A 242 41.50 -34.37 11.24
CA LEU A 242 42.89 -33.99 10.99
C LEU A 242 43.77 -34.21 12.24
N ILE A 243 43.26 -33.91 13.43
CA ILE A 243 43.97 -34.20 14.69
C ILE A 243 44.17 -35.72 14.84
N GLU A 244 43.14 -36.54 14.63
CA GLU A 244 43.26 -38.00 14.73
C GLU A 244 44.29 -38.56 13.72
N ILE A 245 44.35 -37.99 12.51
CA ILE A 245 45.35 -38.37 11.51
C ILE A 245 46.76 -37.95 11.94
N LEU A 246 46.92 -36.74 12.49
CA LEU A 246 48.20 -36.25 12.99
C LEU A 246 48.70 -37.06 14.19
N GLU A 247 47.82 -37.42 15.13
CA GLU A 247 48.13 -38.30 16.26
C GLU A 247 48.64 -39.66 15.78
N LYS A 248 47.99 -40.26 14.77
CA LYS A 248 48.46 -41.51 14.14
C LYS A 248 49.81 -41.36 13.44
N ARG A 249 50.08 -40.22 12.80
CA ARG A 249 51.38 -39.98 12.15
C ARG A 249 52.48 -39.74 13.18
N LEU A 250 52.16 -39.07 14.28
CA LEU A 250 53.08 -38.85 15.39
C LEU A 250 53.45 -40.16 16.08
N SER A 251 52.48 -41.06 16.31
CA SER A 251 52.77 -42.38 16.89
C SER A 251 53.71 -43.22 16.00
N VAL A 252 53.57 -43.13 14.67
CA VAL A 252 54.47 -43.81 13.71
C VAL A 252 55.88 -43.22 13.76
N VAL A 253 56.01 -41.91 13.89
CA VAL A 253 57.33 -41.26 14.02
C VAL A 253 57.97 -41.60 15.37
N ASP A 254 57.20 -41.63 16.45
CA ASP A 254 57.68 -42.04 17.78
C ASP A 254 58.16 -43.51 17.78
N GLU A 255 57.42 -44.41 17.13
CA GLU A 255 57.82 -45.81 16.96
C GLU A 255 59.11 -45.92 16.12
N ALA A 256 59.22 -45.17 15.02
CA ALA A 256 60.44 -45.13 14.21
C ALA A 256 61.64 -44.56 14.99
N ALA A 257 61.43 -43.51 15.80
CA ALA A 257 62.45 -42.92 16.64
C ALA A 257 62.93 -43.88 17.73
N GLN A 258 62.02 -44.66 18.33
CA GLN A 258 62.36 -45.72 19.28
C GLN A 258 63.20 -46.81 18.62
N GLY A 259 62.82 -47.27 17.41
CA GLY A 259 63.61 -48.26 16.67
C GLY A 259 65.02 -47.76 16.31
N VAL A 260 65.16 -46.49 15.90
CA VAL A 260 66.50 -45.88 15.64
C VAL A 260 67.33 -45.81 16.92
N LYS A 261 66.70 -45.46 18.05
CA LYS A 261 67.37 -45.42 19.35
C LYS A 261 67.85 -46.81 19.79
N GLU A 262 67.04 -47.85 19.59
CA GLU A 262 67.41 -49.24 19.89
C GLU A 262 68.60 -49.70 19.05
N ILE A 263 68.64 -49.38 17.74
CA ILE A 263 69.79 -49.69 16.86
C ILE A 263 71.06 -48.97 17.33
N LEU A 264 70.97 -47.69 17.71
CA LEU A 264 72.10 -46.93 18.25
C LEU A 264 72.62 -47.49 19.57
N GLU A 265 71.74 -47.99 20.43
CA GLU A 265 72.13 -48.67 21.67
C GLU A 265 72.77 -50.05 21.38
N MET A 266 72.33 -50.77 20.34
CA MET A 266 72.96 -52.02 19.89
C MET A 266 74.36 -51.82 19.25
N ASP A 267 74.58 -50.71 18.52
CA ASP A 267 75.88 -50.39 17.90
C ASP A 267 76.89 -49.83 18.92
N ALA A 268 76.43 -49.24 20.04
CA ALA A 268 77.30 -48.76 21.11
C ALA A 268 77.96 -49.89 21.93
N ASP A 269 77.39 -51.10 21.89
CA ASP A 269 77.92 -52.31 22.54
C ASP A 269 78.85 -53.13 21.64
N GLY A 270 79.15 -52.66 20.42
CA GLY A 270 79.84 -53.44 19.38
C GLY A 270 80.99 -52.74 18.66
N ASP A 271 82.12 -52.45 19.34
CA ASP A 271 83.49 -52.67 18.83
C ASP A 271 84.58 -52.37 19.91
N PRO A 272 85.81 -52.92 19.81
CA PRO A 272 86.18 -54.23 20.34
C PRO A 272 87.17 -54.14 21.53
N MET A 273 87.32 -55.25 22.25
CA MET A 273 88.42 -55.49 23.17
C MET A 273 89.77 -55.35 22.43
N GLU A 274 90.51 -54.28 22.72
CA GLU A 274 91.90 -54.08 22.29
C GLU A 274 92.85 -54.37 23.47
N SER A 275 93.85 -55.22 23.19
CA SER A 275 95.03 -55.64 23.99
C SER A 275 94.89 -56.76 25.01
#